data_AF-X1TCC6-F1
#
_entry.id   AF-X1TCC6-F1
#
_cell.length_a   1.000
_cell.length_b   1.000
_cell.length_c   1.000
_cell.angle_alpha   90.00
_cell.angle_beta   90.00
_cell.angle_gamma   90.00
#
_symmetry.space_group_name_H-M   'P 1'
#
loop_
_entity.id
_entity.type
_entity.pdbx_description
1 polymer ?
#
loop_
_entity_poly.entity_id
_entity_poly.type
_entity_poly.pdbx_seq_one_letter_code
_entity_poly.pdbx_strand_id
1 'polypeptide(L)'
;EALFYAENYRIEDILLGYPTMSKVDVEELCQAAKIEGVKITVVVDDTRQIDLLNDLAVKNHIEFGTLIEIDVADKLLGRNVGVYRSPIRDPEVVVNLARIISDKSNLNFRGIMGYEAQNASIGDEKMLFRFAKKRSRKRVNIWRQNVVEALINAGFQPEIVNGGGSGCFQETAAEPFITEIGIGSLLFKSHIFDSINSLDKFLPSLFFALQIVRKPRDNIVTAFSGGYVSSGGVRALPIPVIPNNLMISKDEGFGEVQTPFIFDPNDHELNLGDLIFCRFGKAGEPLEHFNEVLIYSNGEIMNNYKTYRGYGKTFS
;
A
#
# COMPACT_ATOMS: atom_id res chain seq x y z
N GLU A 1 -9.37 -3.43 -10.58
CA GLU A 1 -8.00 -3.94 -10.84
C GLU A 1 -7.95 -5.42 -11.19
N ALA A 2 -8.51 -6.32 -10.38
CA ALA A 2 -8.41 -7.78 -10.59
C ALA A 2 -8.78 -8.24 -12.01
N LEU A 3 -9.95 -7.82 -12.52
CA LEU A 3 -10.37 -8.13 -13.89
C LEU A 3 -9.38 -7.64 -14.95
N PHE A 4 -8.89 -6.40 -14.80
CA PHE A 4 -7.88 -5.84 -15.69
C PHE A 4 -6.59 -6.69 -15.70
N TYR A 5 -6.13 -7.17 -14.54
CA TYR A 5 -4.97 -8.06 -14.47
C TYR A 5 -5.23 -9.43 -15.11
N ALA A 6 -6.39 -10.01 -14.85
CA ALA A 6 -6.78 -11.30 -15.42
C ALA A 6 -6.82 -11.25 -16.95
N GLU A 7 -7.41 -10.19 -17.52
CA GLU A 7 -7.55 -10.01 -18.97
C GLU A 7 -6.22 -9.69 -19.68
N ASN A 8 -5.36 -8.88 -19.05
CA ASN A 8 -4.23 -8.26 -19.75
C ASN A 8 -2.87 -8.88 -19.39
N TYR A 9 -2.75 -9.56 -18.25
CA TYR A 9 -1.46 -9.99 -17.70
C TYR A 9 -1.38 -11.47 -17.32
N ARG A 10 -2.43 -12.26 -17.59
CA ARG A 10 -2.48 -13.71 -17.29
C ARG A 10 -2.11 -14.02 -15.83
N ILE A 11 -2.53 -13.17 -14.91
CA ILE A 11 -2.33 -13.40 -13.48
C ILE A 11 -3.37 -14.41 -13.01
N GLU A 12 -2.91 -15.55 -12.52
CA GLU A 12 -3.75 -16.69 -12.15
C GLU A 12 -4.21 -16.68 -10.69
N ASP A 13 -3.48 -16.05 -9.77
CA ASP A 13 -3.87 -15.97 -8.35
C ASP A 13 -3.91 -14.52 -7.90
N ILE A 14 -5.12 -14.02 -7.62
CA ILE A 14 -5.37 -12.61 -7.30
C ILE A 14 -6.09 -12.52 -5.96
N LEU A 15 -5.40 -11.94 -4.97
CA LEU A 15 -5.99 -11.56 -3.69
C LEU A 15 -6.44 -10.09 -3.73
N LEU A 16 -7.74 -9.85 -3.55
CA LEU A 16 -8.27 -8.51 -3.32
C LEU A 16 -8.12 -8.16 -1.83
N GLY A 17 -7.11 -7.36 -1.50
CA GLY A 17 -6.76 -7.00 -0.12
C GLY A 17 -7.71 -6.04 0.62
N TYR A 18 -8.95 -5.91 0.16
CA TYR A 18 -9.98 -5.03 0.72
C TYR A 18 -11.37 -5.68 0.59
N PRO A 19 -12.25 -5.51 1.59
CA PRO A 19 -13.65 -5.89 1.45
C PRO A 19 -14.39 -4.96 0.49
N THR A 20 -15.49 -5.43 -0.09
CA THR A 20 -16.39 -4.61 -0.90
C THR A 20 -17.86 -4.86 -0.53
N MET A 21 -18.66 -3.80 -0.65
CA MET A 21 -20.13 -3.84 -0.58
C MET A 21 -20.78 -3.45 -1.92
N SER A 22 -19.97 -3.24 -2.97
CA SER A 22 -20.44 -2.88 -4.30
C SER A 22 -20.82 -4.13 -5.09
N LYS A 23 -22.08 -4.21 -5.50
CA LYS A 23 -22.53 -5.28 -6.40
C LYS A 23 -21.81 -5.25 -7.74
N VAL A 24 -21.47 -4.05 -8.23
CA VAL A 24 -20.76 -3.88 -9.51
C VAL A 24 -19.36 -4.49 -9.42
N ASP A 25 -18.63 -4.17 -8.36
CA ASP A 25 -17.27 -4.69 -8.15
C ASP A 25 -17.28 -6.21 -8.04
N VAL A 26 -18.24 -6.78 -7.31
CA VAL A 26 -18.36 -8.25 -7.18
C VAL A 26 -18.74 -8.92 -8.51
N GLU A 27 -19.58 -8.29 -9.34
CA GLU A 27 -19.87 -8.80 -10.68
C GLU A 27 -18.60 -8.76 -11.57
N GLU A 28 -17.76 -7.73 -11.46
CA GLU A 28 -16.46 -7.69 -12.15
C GLU A 28 -15.48 -8.76 -11.62
N LEU A 29 -15.46 -9.03 -10.31
CA LEU A 29 -14.69 -10.14 -9.74
C LEU A 29 -15.18 -11.49 -10.26
N CYS A 30 -16.50 -11.67 -10.41
CA CYS A 30 -17.07 -12.86 -11.03
C CYS A 30 -16.65 -13.00 -12.49
N GLN A 31 -16.57 -11.90 -13.24
CA GLN A 31 -16.05 -11.90 -14.62
C GLN A 31 -14.57 -12.32 -14.63
N ALA A 32 -13.77 -11.82 -13.70
CA ALA A 32 -12.36 -12.20 -13.58
C ALA A 32 -12.21 -13.70 -13.28
N ALA A 33 -13.00 -14.22 -12.33
CA ALA A 33 -13.00 -15.63 -11.95
C ALA A 33 -13.50 -16.59 -13.04
N LYS A 34 -14.19 -16.10 -14.08
CA LYS A 34 -14.60 -16.90 -15.25
C LYS A 34 -13.47 -17.12 -16.25
N ILE A 35 -12.38 -16.35 -16.16
CA ILE A 35 -11.22 -16.52 -17.03
C ILE A 35 -10.49 -17.80 -16.60
N GLU A 36 -10.22 -18.68 -17.57
CA GLU A 36 -9.60 -19.99 -17.31
C GLU A 36 -8.26 -19.84 -16.57
N GLY A 37 -8.10 -20.61 -15.49
CA GLY A 37 -6.90 -20.59 -14.65
C GLY A 37 -6.89 -19.51 -13.56
N VAL A 38 -7.80 -18.52 -13.62
CA VAL A 38 -7.84 -17.42 -12.65
C VAL A 38 -8.59 -17.81 -11.38
N LYS A 39 -7.93 -17.59 -10.24
CA LYS A 39 -8.45 -17.76 -8.89
C LYS A 39 -8.52 -16.39 -8.23
N ILE A 40 -9.70 -16.05 -7.75
CA ILE A 40 -9.94 -14.82 -7.00
C ILE A 40 -10.10 -15.16 -5.53
N THR A 41 -9.27 -14.56 -4.69
CA THR A 41 -9.41 -14.56 -3.24
C THR A 41 -9.89 -13.19 -2.78
N VAL A 42 -10.98 -13.14 -2.02
CA VAL A 42 -11.57 -11.91 -1.46
C VAL A 42 -11.37 -11.85 0.04
N VAL A 43 -11.47 -10.65 0.60
CA VAL A 43 -11.33 -10.40 2.03
C VAL A 43 -12.68 -9.96 2.61
N VAL A 44 -13.02 -10.48 3.78
CA VAL A 44 -14.25 -10.13 4.51
C VAL A 44 -13.99 -9.86 5.99
N ASP A 45 -14.82 -9.01 6.58
CA ASP A 45 -14.88 -8.78 8.03
C ASP A 45 -16.31 -8.65 8.57
N ASP A 46 -17.32 -8.89 7.73
CA ASP A 46 -18.73 -8.78 8.08
C ASP A 46 -19.59 -9.80 7.32
N THR A 47 -20.64 -10.33 7.95
CA THR A 47 -21.53 -11.33 7.33
C THR A 47 -22.28 -10.80 6.12
N ARG A 48 -22.57 -9.50 6.06
CA ARG A 48 -23.23 -8.87 4.90
C ARG A 48 -22.36 -8.92 3.66
N GLN A 49 -21.03 -8.86 3.82
CA GLN A 49 -20.08 -9.02 2.71
C GLN A 49 -20.07 -10.48 2.24
N ILE A 50 -20.06 -11.42 3.19
CA ILE A 50 -20.13 -12.87 2.90
C ILE A 50 -21.40 -13.20 2.11
N ASP A 51 -22.56 -12.70 2.54
CA ASP A 51 -23.83 -12.93 1.87
C ASP A 51 -23.82 -12.35 0.43
N LEU A 52 -23.37 -11.10 0.28
CA LEU A 52 -23.26 -10.45 -1.04
C LEU A 52 -22.36 -11.24 -2.00
N LEU A 53 -21.18 -11.65 -1.52
CA LEU A 53 -20.20 -12.40 -2.31
C LEU A 53 -20.75 -13.76 -2.71
N ASN A 54 -21.34 -14.50 -1.77
CA ASN A 54 -21.92 -15.81 -2.05
C ASN A 54 -23.07 -15.72 -3.05
N ASP A 55 -24.00 -14.79 -2.87
CA ASP A 55 -25.18 -14.66 -3.74
C ASP A 55 -24.77 -14.41 -5.20
N LEU A 56 -23.77 -13.55 -5.42
CA LEU A 56 -23.26 -13.25 -6.75
C LEU A 56 -22.38 -14.37 -7.31
N ALA A 57 -21.61 -15.07 -6.46
CA ALA A 57 -20.83 -16.23 -6.85
C ALA A 57 -21.73 -17.40 -7.31
N VAL A 58 -22.81 -17.68 -6.57
CA VAL A 58 -23.86 -18.66 -6.93
C VAL A 58 -24.47 -18.30 -8.27
N LYS A 59 -24.93 -17.05 -8.42
CA LYS A 59 -25.55 -16.55 -9.66
C LYS A 59 -24.63 -16.71 -10.87
N ASN A 60 -23.33 -16.52 -10.68
CA ASN A 60 -22.34 -16.56 -11.75
C ASN A 60 -21.67 -17.92 -11.95
N HIS A 61 -22.02 -18.92 -11.14
CA HIS A 61 -21.43 -20.26 -11.15
C HIS A 61 -19.90 -20.25 -10.99
N ILE A 62 -19.40 -19.43 -10.06
CA ILE A 62 -17.98 -19.33 -9.71
C ILE A 62 -17.77 -19.60 -8.23
N GLU A 63 -16.52 -19.79 -7.81
CA GLU A 63 -16.14 -19.89 -6.41
C GLU A 63 -15.09 -18.83 -6.06
N PHE A 64 -15.18 -18.29 -4.84
CA PHE A 64 -14.16 -17.40 -4.29
C PHE A 64 -13.38 -18.07 -3.17
N GLY A 65 -12.05 -17.92 -3.19
CA GLY A 65 -11.26 -18.02 -1.96
C GLY A 65 -11.62 -16.86 -1.03
N THR A 66 -11.67 -17.08 0.28
CA THR A 66 -12.09 -16.05 1.24
C THR A 66 -11.13 -16.00 2.42
N LEU A 67 -10.60 -14.81 2.70
CA LEU A 67 -9.84 -14.50 3.91
C LEU A 67 -10.66 -13.64 4.86
N ILE A 68 -10.47 -13.84 6.16
CA ILE A 68 -11.03 -12.93 7.18
C ILE A 68 -10.00 -11.85 7.51
N GLU A 69 -10.36 -10.57 7.38
CA GLU A 69 -9.51 -9.48 7.83
C GLU A 69 -9.60 -9.32 9.35
N ILE A 70 -8.45 -9.29 10.02
CA ILE A 70 -8.34 -9.06 11.46
C ILE A 70 -7.71 -7.71 11.79
N ASP A 71 -8.15 -7.11 12.88
CA ASP A 71 -7.59 -5.90 13.47
C ASP A 71 -6.29 -6.21 14.21
N VAL A 72 -5.17 -5.84 13.57
CA VAL A 72 -3.83 -5.92 14.13
C VAL A 72 -3.29 -4.56 14.61
N ALA A 73 -4.14 -3.54 14.74
CA ALA A 73 -3.74 -2.26 15.34
C ALA A 73 -3.42 -2.46 16.85
N ASP A 74 -2.37 -1.79 17.35
CA ASP A 74 -2.03 -1.83 18.77
C ASP A 74 -2.85 -0.79 19.57
N LYS A 75 -2.90 -0.96 20.89
CA LYS A 75 -3.44 0.05 21.81
C LYS A 75 -2.34 0.50 22.77
N LEU A 76 -2.09 1.81 22.81
CA LEU A 76 -1.12 2.44 23.71
C LEU A 76 -1.85 3.48 24.57
N LEU A 77 -1.83 3.30 25.89
CA LEU A 77 -2.53 4.18 26.85
C LEU A 77 -4.01 4.42 26.50
N GLY A 78 -4.70 3.36 26.05
CA GLY A 78 -6.11 3.43 25.65
C GLY A 78 -6.37 4.02 24.26
N ARG A 79 -5.34 4.49 23.55
CA ARG A 79 -5.46 5.06 22.19
C ARG A 79 -5.09 4.04 21.13
N ASN A 80 -5.80 4.08 20.00
CA ASN A 80 -5.48 3.26 18.83
C ASN A 80 -4.14 3.69 18.22
N VAL A 81 -3.29 2.71 17.92
CA VAL A 81 -2.00 2.88 17.26
C VAL A 81 -1.98 1.95 16.07
N GLY A 82 -2.33 2.49 14.90
CA GLY A 82 -2.57 1.76 13.68
C GLY A 82 -3.67 2.43 12.88
N VAL A 83 -4.24 1.67 11.94
CA VAL A 83 -5.33 2.12 11.08
C VAL A 83 -6.66 1.56 11.58
N TYR A 84 -7.75 2.23 11.21
CA TYR A 84 -9.11 1.75 11.46
C TYR A 84 -9.58 0.96 10.23
N ARG A 85 -9.11 -0.28 10.11
CA ARG A 85 -9.55 -1.24 9.08
C ARG A 85 -10.61 -2.16 9.68
N SER A 86 -10.35 -3.47 9.73
CA SER A 86 -11.26 -4.45 10.32
C SER A 86 -11.61 -4.13 11.78
N PRO A 87 -12.83 -4.43 12.25
CA PRO A 87 -13.21 -4.39 13.66
C PRO A 87 -12.91 -5.72 14.39
N ILE A 88 -12.56 -6.78 13.67
CA ILE A 88 -12.45 -8.13 14.23
C ILE A 88 -11.15 -8.27 14.99
N ARG A 89 -11.27 -8.31 16.30
CA ARG A 89 -10.19 -8.76 17.16
C ARG A 89 -10.42 -10.22 17.48
N ASP A 90 -11.41 -10.50 18.31
CA ASP A 90 -11.65 -11.77 19.00
C ASP A 90 -11.48 -13.06 18.14
N PRO A 91 -10.62 -14.02 18.54
CA PRO A 91 -10.47 -15.29 17.84
C PRO A 91 -11.78 -16.07 17.70
N GLU A 92 -12.69 -16.01 18.68
CA GLU A 92 -13.98 -16.70 18.59
C GLU A 92 -14.86 -16.12 17.47
N VAL A 93 -14.80 -14.80 17.27
CA VAL A 93 -15.49 -14.12 16.16
C VAL A 93 -14.89 -14.56 14.82
N VAL A 94 -13.57 -14.67 14.72
CA VAL A 94 -12.90 -15.19 13.50
C VAL A 94 -13.35 -16.61 13.20
N VAL A 95 -13.36 -17.49 14.20
CA VAL A 95 -13.83 -18.87 14.04
C VAL A 95 -15.30 -18.93 13.60
N ASN A 96 -16.16 -18.08 14.18
CA ASN A 96 -17.58 -18.03 13.79
C ASN A 96 -17.75 -17.58 12.34
N LEU A 97 -16.99 -16.58 11.89
CA LEU A 97 -17.00 -16.17 10.48
C LEU A 97 -16.46 -17.27 9.56
N ALA A 98 -15.43 -18.01 9.97
CA ALA A 98 -14.91 -19.14 9.19
C ALA A 98 -15.99 -20.22 9.00
N ARG A 99 -16.76 -20.54 10.06
CA ARG A 99 -17.93 -21.44 9.95
C ARG A 99 -18.98 -20.92 8.99
N ILE A 100 -19.35 -19.65 9.10
CA ILE A 100 -20.34 -19.02 8.21
C ILE A 100 -19.87 -19.09 6.74
N ILE A 101 -18.58 -18.84 6.48
CA ILE A 101 -17.99 -18.97 5.13
C ILE A 101 -18.07 -20.42 4.65
N SER A 102 -17.70 -21.40 5.48
CA SER A 102 -17.73 -22.82 5.10
C SER A 102 -19.13 -23.39 4.90
N ASP A 103 -20.16 -22.76 5.45
CA ASP A 103 -21.56 -23.12 5.20
C ASP A 103 -22.09 -22.54 3.87
N LYS A 104 -21.33 -21.68 3.18
CA LYS A 104 -21.69 -21.13 1.87
C LYS A 104 -21.27 -22.05 0.73
N SER A 105 -22.12 -22.19 -0.28
CA SER A 105 -21.89 -23.12 -1.39
C SER A 105 -20.79 -22.69 -2.36
N ASN A 106 -20.48 -21.39 -2.42
CA ASN A 106 -19.58 -20.82 -3.43
C ASN A 106 -18.44 -20.00 -2.82
N LEU A 107 -18.21 -20.12 -1.52
CA LEU A 107 -17.08 -19.50 -0.82
C LEU A 107 -16.25 -20.57 -0.12
N ASN A 108 -14.92 -20.43 -0.24
CA ASN A 108 -13.96 -21.32 0.38
C ASN A 108 -13.13 -20.54 1.40
N PHE A 109 -13.21 -20.89 2.68
CA PHE A 109 -12.35 -20.27 3.69
C PHE A 109 -10.89 -20.68 3.45
N ARG A 110 -10.01 -19.69 3.25
CA ARG A 110 -8.57 -19.90 2.98
C ARG A 110 -7.66 -19.40 4.10
N GLY A 111 -8.16 -18.59 5.03
CA GLY A 111 -7.39 -18.12 6.16
C GLY A 111 -7.66 -16.67 6.56
N ILE A 112 -6.61 -15.95 6.95
CA ILE A 112 -6.72 -14.62 7.56
C ILE A 112 -5.74 -13.61 6.94
N MET A 113 -6.08 -12.34 7.05
CA MET A 113 -5.23 -11.21 6.64
C MET A 113 -5.20 -10.15 7.75
N GLY A 114 -4.05 -9.52 7.98
CA GLY A 114 -3.94 -8.39 8.91
C GLY A 114 -2.86 -7.39 8.53
N TYR A 115 -3.24 -6.12 8.33
CA TYR A 115 -2.31 -5.07 7.91
C TYR A 115 -1.72 -4.25 9.07
N GLU A 116 -0.40 -4.31 9.25
CA GLU A 116 0.32 -3.71 10.38
C GLU A 116 0.79 -2.26 10.13
N ALA A 117 -0.15 -1.36 9.84
CA ALA A 117 0.17 0.02 9.43
C ALA A 117 1.10 0.78 10.40
N GLN A 118 0.93 0.57 11.71
CA GLN A 118 1.74 1.19 12.76
C GLN A 118 3.20 0.76 12.72
N ASN A 119 3.48 -0.44 12.21
CA ASN A 119 4.84 -0.94 12.05
C ASN A 119 5.38 -0.58 10.65
N ALA A 120 4.51 -0.48 9.65
CA ALA A 120 4.87 -0.27 8.26
C ALA A 120 5.12 1.21 7.86
N SER A 121 4.52 2.18 8.56
CA SER A 121 4.53 3.59 8.12
C SER A 121 5.19 4.56 9.11
N ILE A 122 5.63 4.07 10.28
CA ILE A 122 6.26 4.90 11.32
C ILE A 122 7.77 4.70 11.29
N GLY A 123 8.50 5.81 11.15
CA GLY A 123 9.95 5.86 11.19
C GLY A 123 10.57 5.50 12.54
N ASP A 124 11.87 5.28 12.51
CA ASP A 124 12.74 4.91 13.63
C ASP A 124 13.49 6.10 14.24
N GLU A 125 13.16 7.33 13.84
CA GLU A 125 13.92 8.53 14.21
C GLU A 125 13.91 8.81 15.72
N LYS A 126 12.87 8.35 16.45
CA LYS A 126 12.76 8.49 17.91
C LYS A 126 12.82 7.14 18.60
N MET A 127 13.56 7.06 19.72
CA MET A 127 13.60 5.88 20.61
C MET A 127 12.19 5.38 20.98
N LEU A 128 11.27 6.30 21.25
CA LEU A 128 9.89 5.97 21.60
C LEU A 128 9.17 5.20 20.47
N PHE A 129 9.38 5.58 19.21
CA PHE A 129 8.78 4.90 18.06
C PHE A 129 9.36 3.49 17.88
N ARG A 130 10.68 3.35 18.01
CA ARG A 130 11.35 2.04 18.00
C ARG A 130 10.79 1.11 19.07
N PHE A 131 10.62 1.61 20.30
CA PHE A 131 10.03 0.85 21.41
C PHE A 131 8.57 0.48 21.13
N ALA A 132 7.76 1.43 20.66
CA ALA A 132 6.35 1.20 20.32
C ALA A 132 6.21 0.11 19.24
N LYS A 133 7.01 0.15 18.17
CA LYS A 133 7.01 -0.90 17.13
C LYS A 133 7.41 -2.26 17.67
N LYS A 134 8.50 -2.33 18.47
CA LYS A 134 8.93 -3.60 19.09
C LYS A 134 7.84 -4.21 19.98
N ARG A 135 7.16 -3.37 20.77
CA ARG A 135 6.03 -3.79 21.61
C ARG A 135 4.85 -4.26 20.75
N SER A 136 4.45 -3.46 19.76
CA SER A 136 3.32 -3.76 18.87
C SER A 136 3.54 -5.10 18.17
N ARG A 137 4.70 -5.32 17.54
CA ARG A 137 5.06 -6.59 16.90
C ARG A 137 4.92 -7.79 17.83
N LYS A 138 5.43 -7.71 19.06
CA LYS A 138 5.29 -8.81 20.03
C LYS A 138 3.81 -9.11 20.34
N ARG A 139 2.99 -8.08 20.51
CA ARG A 139 1.55 -8.22 20.79
C ARG A 139 0.80 -8.79 19.59
N VAL A 140 1.07 -8.28 18.39
CA VAL A 140 0.46 -8.74 17.15
C VAL A 140 0.83 -10.19 16.85
N ASN A 141 2.08 -10.60 17.08
CA ASN A 141 2.51 -11.98 16.91
C ASN A 141 1.70 -12.93 17.80
N ILE A 142 1.67 -12.67 19.11
CA ILE A 142 0.89 -13.47 20.07
C ILE A 142 -0.59 -13.47 19.69
N TRP A 143 -1.12 -12.32 19.26
CA TRP A 143 -2.50 -12.21 18.83
C TRP A 143 -2.80 -13.12 17.63
N ARG A 144 -1.98 -13.04 16.58
CA ARG A 144 -2.13 -13.84 15.38
C ARG A 144 -2.00 -15.34 15.68
N GLN A 145 -1.06 -15.71 16.55
CA GLN A 145 -0.91 -17.08 17.05
C GLN A 145 -2.22 -17.58 17.67
N ASN A 146 -2.81 -16.83 18.59
CA ASN A 146 -4.08 -17.20 19.23
C ASN A 146 -5.22 -17.36 18.21
N VAL A 147 -5.30 -16.50 17.19
CA VAL A 147 -6.31 -16.60 16.12
C VAL A 147 -6.11 -17.86 15.29
N VAL A 148 -4.88 -18.15 14.86
CA VAL A 148 -4.58 -19.34 14.06
C VAL A 148 -4.81 -20.61 14.86
N GLU A 149 -4.40 -20.66 16.13
CA GLU A 149 -4.66 -21.80 17.03
C GLU A 149 -6.16 -22.01 17.25
N ALA A 150 -6.94 -20.94 17.43
CA ALA A 150 -8.40 -21.05 17.56
C ALA A 150 -9.05 -21.64 16.30
N LEU A 151 -8.59 -21.23 15.11
CA LEU A 151 -9.04 -21.79 13.84
C LEU A 151 -8.70 -23.28 13.72
N ILE A 152 -7.46 -23.67 14.05
CA ILE A 152 -7.01 -25.07 14.04
C ILE A 152 -7.83 -25.93 15.00
N ASN A 153 -8.04 -25.46 16.23
CA ASN A 153 -8.83 -26.17 17.23
C ASN A 153 -10.30 -26.32 16.83
N ALA A 154 -10.82 -25.40 16.02
CA ALA A 154 -12.16 -25.48 15.45
C ALA A 154 -12.27 -26.35 14.19
N GLY A 155 -11.16 -26.94 13.72
CA GLY A 155 -11.11 -27.83 12.58
C GLY A 155 -10.75 -27.16 11.24
N PHE A 156 -10.40 -25.88 11.23
CA PHE A 156 -9.95 -25.18 10.04
C PHE A 156 -8.44 -25.26 9.86
N GLN A 157 -7.97 -25.25 8.62
CA GLN A 157 -6.54 -25.20 8.29
C GLN A 157 -6.28 -23.98 7.42
N PRO A 158 -5.90 -22.82 8.01
CA PRO A 158 -5.59 -21.62 7.24
C PRO A 158 -4.42 -21.87 6.28
N GLU A 159 -4.67 -21.78 4.97
CA GLU A 159 -3.64 -21.83 3.92
C GLU A 159 -2.85 -20.52 3.89
N ILE A 160 -3.59 -19.41 4.04
CA ILE A 160 -3.07 -18.05 3.96
C ILE A 160 -3.18 -17.39 5.33
N VAL A 161 -2.04 -17.01 5.88
CA VAL A 161 -1.91 -16.12 7.03
C VAL A 161 -1.09 -14.94 6.53
N ASN A 162 -1.81 -13.97 5.97
CA ASN A 162 -1.22 -12.78 5.37
C ASN A 162 -0.95 -11.71 6.43
N GLY A 163 0.20 -11.06 6.34
CA GLY A 163 0.47 -9.90 7.18
C GLY A 163 1.52 -8.93 6.62
N GLY A 164 1.87 -7.97 7.46
CA GLY A 164 2.98 -7.07 7.22
C GLY A 164 2.63 -5.92 6.28
N GLY A 165 3.67 -5.20 5.91
CA GLY A 165 3.63 -4.01 5.06
C GLY A 165 5.05 -3.60 4.73
N SER A 166 5.23 -2.72 3.75
CA SER A 166 6.55 -2.32 3.23
C SER A 166 7.59 -1.93 4.30
N GLY A 167 7.20 -1.33 5.42
CA GLY A 167 8.12 -0.94 6.50
C GLY A 167 8.40 -1.99 7.58
N CYS A 168 7.68 -3.12 7.60
CA CYS A 168 7.85 -4.16 8.63
C CYS A 168 7.90 -5.59 8.07
N PHE A 169 7.96 -5.72 6.74
CA PHE A 169 7.83 -7.00 6.05
C PHE A 169 8.85 -8.04 6.50
N GLN A 170 10.09 -7.62 6.81
CA GLN A 170 11.15 -8.53 7.26
C GLN A 170 10.85 -9.10 8.65
N GLU A 171 10.38 -8.24 9.56
CA GLU A 171 10.02 -8.68 10.91
C GLU A 171 8.77 -9.56 10.90
N THR A 172 7.76 -9.21 10.11
CA THR A 172 6.55 -10.04 9.97
C THR A 172 6.88 -11.38 9.31
N ALA A 173 7.77 -11.42 8.30
CA ALA A 173 8.18 -12.66 7.64
C ALA A 173 8.91 -13.64 8.57
N ALA A 174 9.48 -13.15 9.66
CA ALA A 174 10.16 -13.99 10.66
C ALA A 174 9.18 -14.64 11.66
N GLU A 175 7.88 -14.35 11.57
CA GLU A 175 6.88 -14.89 12.49
C GLU A 175 6.43 -16.31 12.10
N PRO A 176 6.31 -17.28 13.03
CA PRO A 176 6.15 -18.69 12.69
C PRO A 176 4.92 -19.06 11.84
N PHE A 177 3.82 -18.33 12.01
CA PHE A 177 2.55 -18.64 11.33
C PHE A 177 2.31 -17.83 10.07
N ILE A 178 3.18 -16.88 9.73
CA ILE A 178 3.01 -16.09 8.51
C ILE A 178 3.33 -16.95 7.30
N THR A 179 2.38 -17.05 6.36
CA THR A 179 2.58 -17.75 5.09
C THR A 179 2.70 -16.79 3.91
N GLU A 180 2.22 -15.55 4.06
CA GLU A 180 2.26 -14.54 3.01
C GLU A 180 2.53 -13.14 3.59
N ILE A 181 3.20 -12.30 2.81
CA ILE A 181 3.56 -10.92 3.19
C ILE A 181 3.09 -9.93 2.11
N GLY A 182 2.39 -8.89 2.55
CA GLY A 182 2.01 -7.76 1.69
C GLY A 182 3.15 -6.74 1.54
N ILE A 183 3.75 -6.65 0.34
CA ILE A 183 4.64 -5.55 -0.06
C ILE A 183 4.17 -4.90 -1.36
N GLY A 184 4.31 -3.57 -1.44
CA GLY A 184 4.06 -2.83 -2.68
C GLY A 184 4.95 -1.59 -2.77
N SER A 185 4.69 -0.59 -1.92
CA SER A 185 5.39 0.70 -1.96
C SER A 185 6.91 0.65 -1.76
N LEU A 186 7.46 -0.42 -1.17
CA LEU A 186 8.91 -0.62 -1.05
C LEU A 186 9.60 -0.81 -2.41
N LEU A 187 8.90 -1.30 -3.43
CA LEU A 187 9.44 -1.42 -4.80
C LEU A 187 9.95 -0.07 -5.33
N PHE A 188 9.37 1.03 -4.84
CA PHE A 188 9.75 2.39 -5.18
C PHE A 188 10.54 3.12 -4.09
N LYS A 189 10.37 2.71 -2.83
CA LYS A 189 10.96 3.33 -1.62
C LYS A 189 10.82 4.86 -1.63
N SER A 190 9.59 5.35 -1.54
CA SER A 190 9.29 6.78 -1.33
C SER A 190 9.93 7.31 -0.04
N HIS A 191 10.11 8.64 0.09
CA HIS A 191 11.01 9.18 1.12
C HIS A 191 10.55 8.95 2.57
N ILE A 192 9.27 8.63 2.80
CA ILE A 192 8.80 8.26 4.15
C ILE A 192 9.53 7.02 4.70
N PHE A 193 10.01 6.14 3.81
CA PHE A 193 10.77 4.94 4.18
C PHE A 193 12.22 5.23 4.56
N ASP A 194 12.75 6.43 4.30
CA ASP A 194 14.14 6.78 4.65
C ASP A 194 14.36 6.86 6.16
N SER A 195 13.28 7.01 6.92
CA SER A 195 13.33 6.99 8.38
C SER A 195 13.29 5.59 8.98
N ILE A 196 13.16 4.52 8.18
CA ILE A 196 13.03 3.13 8.66
C ILE A 196 14.34 2.39 8.45
N ASN A 197 15.05 2.10 9.55
CA ASN A 197 16.43 1.58 9.49
C ASN A 197 16.54 0.20 8.83
N SER A 198 15.52 -0.65 8.93
CA SER A 198 15.51 -1.96 8.27
C SER A 198 15.53 -1.86 6.74
N LEU A 199 15.21 -0.69 6.19
CA LEU A 199 15.14 -0.42 4.76
C LEU A 199 16.37 0.31 4.20
N ASP A 200 17.41 0.55 4.99
CA ASP A 200 18.60 1.34 4.59
C ASP A 200 19.36 0.73 3.40
N LYS A 201 19.25 -0.58 3.19
CA LYS A 201 19.89 -1.28 2.07
C LYS A 201 19.16 -1.12 0.73
N PHE A 202 17.93 -0.63 0.74
CA PHE A 202 17.13 -0.43 -0.47
C PHE A 202 17.35 0.98 -1.02
N LEU A 203 17.35 1.11 -2.34
CA LEU A 203 17.51 2.40 -3.02
C LEU A 203 16.16 2.90 -3.55
N PRO A 204 15.90 4.22 -3.52
CA PRO A 204 14.74 4.79 -4.20
C PRO A 204 14.83 4.59 -5.71
N SER A 205 13.71 4.25 -6.33
CA SER A 205 13.63 3.96 -7.78
C SER A 205 12.56 4.78 -8.51
N LEU A 206 11.74 5.56 -7.80
CA LEU A 206 10.72 6.42 -8.39
C LEU A 206 10.97 7.90 -8.09
N PHE A 207 11.07 8.69 -9.15
CA PHE A 207 11.34 10.11 -9.11
C PHE A 207 10.42 10.84 -10.09
N PHE A 208 10.24 12.13 -9.89
CA PHE A 208 9.67 13.04 -10.89
C PHE A 208 10.57 14.25 -11.04
N ALA A 209 10.60 14.83 -12.23
CA ALA A 209 11.40 16.02 -12.52
C ALA A 209 10.47 17.21 -12.74
N LEU A 210 10.82 18.35 -12.15
CA LEU A 210 10.18 19.63 -12.41
C LEU A 210 11.16 20.54 -13.13
N GLN A 211 10.71 21.22 -14.17
CA GLN A 211 11.54 22.17 -14.90
C GLN A 211 11.44 23.56 -14.28
N ILE A 212 12.58 24.21 -14.07
CA ILE A 212 12.66 25.60 -13.62
C ILE A 212 12.14 26.52 -14.73
N VAL A 213 11.13 27.32 -14.41
CA VAL A 213 10.49 28.25 -15.37
C VAL A 213 10.59 29.71 -14.95
N ARG A 214 11.00 30.00 -13.69
CA ARG A 214 11.19 31.36 -13.18
C ARG A 214 12.37 31.42 -12.22
N LYS A 215 12.99 32.59 -12.11
CA LYS A 215 14.03 32.91 -11.11
C LYS A 215 13.67 34.23 -10.40
N PRO A 216 12.77 34.20 -9.41
CA PRO A 216 12.30 35.43 -8.75
C PRO A 216 13.39 36.19 -7.96
N ARG A 217 14.42 35.48 -7.48
CA ARG A 217 15.57 36.03 -6.74
C ARG A 217 16.81 35.18 -7.03
N ASP A 218 18.00 35.69 -6.69
CA ASP A 218 19.26 34.96 -6.90
C ASP A 218 19.30 33.60 -6.20
N ASN A 219 18.66 33.50 -5.03
CA ASN A 219 18.58 32.31 -4.19
C ASN A 219 17.24 31.56 -4.28
N ILE A 220 16.38 31.92 -5.25
CA ILE A 220 15.07 31.29 -5.44
C ILE A 220 14.82 31.02 -6.91
N VAL A 221 14.53 29.76 -7.23
CA VAL A 221 13.99 29.33 -8.52
C VAL A 221 12.58 28.78 -8.32
N THR A 222 11.75 28.86 -9.35
CA THR A 222 10.39 28.31 -9.29
C THR A 222 10.17 27.41 -10.49
N ALA A 223 9.79 26.17 -10.19
CA ALA A 223 9.47 25.17 -11.18
C ALA A 223 7.96 25.15 -11.49
N PHE A 224 7.61 24.68 -12.68
CA PHE A 224 6.20 24.51 -13.07
C PHE A 224 5.61 23.29 -12.36
N SER A 225 4.42 23.46 -11.78
CA SER A 225 3.69 22.42 -11.03
C SER A 225 4.48 21.83 -9.85
N GLY A 226 4.12 20.61 -9.42
CA GLY A 226 4.77 19.86 -8.35
C GLY A 226 3.83 19.35 -7.26
N GLY A 227 2.57 19.77 -7.26
CA GLY A 227 1.53 19.45 -6.26
C GLY A 227 1.10 17.98 -6.13
N TYR A 228 2.02 17.04 -6.30
CA TYR A 228 1.83 15.60 -6.09
C TYR A 228 1.92 15.23 -4.59
N VAL A 229 1.20 15.99 -3.76
CA VAL A 229 1.13 15.77 -2.32
C VAL A 229 0.31 14.52 -2.05
N SER A 230 0.89 13.55 -1.35
CA SER A 230 0.15 12.33 -1.02
C SER A 230 -0.78 12.56 0.18
N SER A 231 -1.87 11.81 0.21
CA SER A 231 -2.87 11.80 1.26
C SER A 231 -2.27 11.46 2.64
N GLY A 232 -3.01 11.78 3.70
CA GLY A 232 -2.64 11.48 5.08
C GLY A 232 -2.01 12.66 5.82
N GLY A 233 -1.41 12.39 6.97
CA GLY A 233 -0.85 13.43 7.83
C GLY A 233 0.38 14.15 7.24
N VAL A 234 0.83 15.20 7.94
CA VAL A 234 1.84 16.24 7.60
C VAL A 234 3.18 15.76 7.00
N ARG A 235 3.44 14.45 6.87
CA ARG A 235 4.74 13.88 6.46
C ARG A 235 4.83 13.38 5.01
N ALA A 236 3.84 13.68 4.16
CA ALA A 236 3.75 13.11 2.82
C ALA A 236 3.92 14.13 1.66
N LEU A 237 4.45 15.32 1.94
CA LEU A 237 4.87 16.27 0.90
C LEU A 237 6.08 15.69 0.14
N PRO A 238 6.18 15.87 -1.18
CA PRO A 238 7.39 15.53 -1.91
C PRO A 238 8.64 16.28 -1.38
N ILE A 239 9.82 15.80 -1.77
CA ILE A 239 11.11 16.45 -1.45
C ILE A 239 11.98 16.59 -2.70
N PRO A 240 12.70 17.72 -2.89
CA PRO A 240 13.75 17.81 -3.88
C PRO A 240 14.96 16.98 -3.44
N VAL A 241 15.60 16.31 -4.39
CA VAL A 241 16.78 15.47 -4.12
C VAL A 241 17.93 15.70 -5.08
N ILE A 242 17.68 16.21 -6.30
CA ILE A 242 18.75 16.59 -7.22
C ILE A 242 18.35 17.92 -7.89
N PRO A 243 19.19 18.95 -7.81
CA PRO A 243 20.41 19.02 -6.99
C PRO A 243 20.11 18.91 -5.49
N ASN A 244 21.14 18.59 -4.70
CA ASN A 244 21.02 18.45 -3.25
C ASN A 244 20.76 19.82 -2.60
N ASN A 245 20.53 19.86 -1.28
CA ASN A 245 20.46 21.10 -0.49
C ASN A 245 19.40 22.14 -0.92
N LEU A 246 18.44 21.76 -1.75
CA LEU A 246 17.25 22.58 -2.03
C LEU A 246 16.27 22.53 -0.85
N MET A 247 15.77 23.69 -0.45
CA MET A 247 14.70 23.84 0.52
C MET A 247 13.39 24.23 -0.16
N ILE A 248 12.27 23.79 0.41
CA ILE A 248 10.93 24.11 -0.08
C ILE A 248 10.43 25.37 0.66
N SER A 249 9.76 26.27 -0.06
CA SER A 249 9.04 27.38 0.59
C SER A 249 7.99 26.84 1.56
N LYS A 250 7.96 27.35 2.79
CA LYS A 250 6.96 26.93 3.80
C LYS A 250 5.55 27.43 3.49
N ASP A 251 5.46 28.57 2.80
CA ASP A 251 4.17 29.22 2.50
C ASP A 251 3.52 28.62 1.25
N GLU A 252 4.33 28.18 0.27
CA GLU A 252 3.83 27.69 -1.02
C GLU A 252 3.95 26.17 -1.18
N GLY A 253 4.98 25.53 -0.59
CA GLY A 253 5.17 24.09 -0.68
C GLY A 253 5.36 23.59 -2.12
N PHE A 254 5.00 22.32 -2.33
CA PHE A 254 4.78 21.75 -3.65
C PHE A 254 3.37 22.11 -4.12
N GLY A 255 3.26 23.14 -4.95
CA GLY A 255 1.97 23.66 -5.41
C GLY A 255 1.50 23.03 -6.72
N GLU A 256 0.18 23.01 -6.93
CA GLU A 256 -0.44 22.51 -8.17
C GLU A 256 0.11 23.23 -9.41
N VAL A 257 0.27 24.56 -9.32
CA VAL A 257 0.66 25.42 -10.44
C VAL A 257 2.17 25.68 -10.47
N GLN A 258 2.80 25.76 -9.31
CA GLN A 258 4.22 26.08 -9.19
C GLN A 258 4.82 25.56 -7.89
N THR A 259 6.13 25.34 -7.90
CA THR A 259 6.89 24.95 -6.71
C THR A 259 8.17 25.80 -6.61
N PRO A 260 8.26 26.73 -5.64
CA PRO A 260 9.47 27.48 -5.39
C PRO A 260 10.48 26.67 -4.56
N PHE A 261 11.74 26.71 -5.00
CA PHE A 261 12.89 26.12 -4.32
C PHE A 261 13.88 27.21 -3.92
N ILE A 262 14.34 27.13 -2.67
CA ILE A 262 15.30 28.03 -2.05
C ILE A 262 16.63 27.29 -1.97
N PHE A 263 17.73 27.93 -2.35
CA PHE A 263 19.07 27.35 -2.37
C PHE A 263 20.14 28.39 -2.05
N ASP A 264 21.35 27.95 -1.73
CA ASP A 264 22.52 28.83 -1.68
C ASP A 264 23.10 28.98 -3.10
N PRO A 265 23.17 30.21 -3.66
CA PRO A 265 23.78 30.43 -4.97
C PRO A 265 25.27 30.02 -5.06
N ASN A 266 25.95 29.84 -3.92
CA ASN A 266 27.32 29.34 -3.90
C ASN A 266 27.39 27.81 -4.06
N ASP A 267 26.33 27.08 -3.71
CA ASP A 267 26.27 25.62 -3.85
C ASP A 267 25.89 25.19 -5.27
N HIS A 268 25.00 25.97 -5.92
CA HIS A 268 24.42 25.62 -7.20
C HIS A 268 24.20 26.84 -8.10
N GLU A 269 24.57 26.69 -9.38
CA GLU A 269 24.13 27.60 -10.44
C GLU A 269 22.90 27.01 -11.15
N LEU A 270 21.71 27.54 -10.84
CA LEU A 270 20.44 27.08 -11.43
C LEU A 270 19.89 28.10 -12.44
N ASN A 271 19.54 27.59 -13.61
CA ASN A 271 19.07 28.33 -14.77
C ASN A 271 17.65 27.93 -15.19
N LEU A 272 17.03 28.76 -16.02
CA LEU A 272 15.75 28.42 -16.66
C LEU A 272 15.94 27.20 -17.56
N GLY A 273 15.03 26.24 -17.47
CA GLY A 273 15.10 24.99 -18.23
C GLY A 273 15.77 23.83 -17.49
N ASP A 274 16.57 24.10 -16.45
CA ASP A 274 17.17 23.06 -15.63
C ASP A 274 16.09 22.23 -14.90
N LEU A 275 16.41 20.97 -14.62
CA LEU A 275 15.52 20.03 -13.96
C LEU A 275 15.86 19.91 -12.47
N ILE A 276 14.81 19.87 -11.65
CA ILE A 276 14.88 19.49 -10.24
C ILE A 276 14.19 18.15 -10.09
N PHE A 277 14.95 17.11 -9.75
CA PHE A 277 14.42 15.80 -9.44
C PHE A 277 13.96 15.76 -7.99
N CYS A 278 12.78 15.20 -7.81
CA CYS A 278 12.08 15.10 -6.56
C CYS A 278 11.68 13.65 -6.28
N ARG A 279 11.49 13.33 -5.00
CA ARG A 279 10.90 12.06 -4.55
C ARG A 279 9.55 12.31 -3.93
N PHE A 280 8.62 11.40 -4.21
CA PHE A 280 7.28 11.42 -3.62
C PHE A 280 7.30 11.05 -2.14
N GLY A 281 6.29 11.53 -1.39
CA GLY A 281 6.02 11.09 -0.03
C GLY A 281 5.57 9.63 0.04
N LYS A 282 4.57 9.28 -0.75
CA LYS A 282 4.09 7.90 -0.93
C LYS A 282 4.24 7.47 -2.38
N ALA A 283 4.34 6.18 -2.63
CA ALA A 283 4.62 5.67 -3.96
C ALA A 283 3.37 5.36 -4.82
N GLY A 284 2.23 5.04 -4.21
CA GLY A 284 1.04 4.60 -4.94
C GLY A 284 0.29 5.74 -5.63
N GLU A 285 -0.26 6.67 -4.84
CA GLU A 285 -1.11 7.78 -5.32
C GLU A 285 -0.50 8.63 -6.44
N PRO A 286 0.81 8.96 -6.43
CA PRO A 286 1.36 9.76 -7.52
C PRO A 286 1.24 9.12 -8.90
N LEU A 287 1.18 7.80 -9.01
CA LEU A 287 1.05 7.11 -10.30
C LEU A 287 -0.34 7.29 -10.94
N GLU A 288 -1.33 7.79 -10.20
CA GLU A 288 -2.64 8.19 -10.73
C GLU A 288 -2.60 9.53 -11.49
N HIS A 289 -1.46 10.25 -11.44
CA HIS A 289 -1.30 11.55 -12.11
C HIS A 289 -0.52 11.49 -13.42
N PHE A 290 0.21 10.40 -13.67
CA PHE A 290 1.05 10.24 -14.85
C PHE A 290 0.50 9.13 -15.72
N ASN A 291 0.57 9.27 -17.04
CA ASN A 291 0.18 8.20 -17.96
C ASN A 291 1.26 7.11 -18.08
N GLU A 292 2.52 7.47 -17.89
CA GLU A 292 3.66 6.59 -18.11
C GLU A 292 4.72 6.79 -17.02
N VAL A 293 5.44 5.71 -16.73
CA VAL A 293 6.68 5.71 -15.95
C VAL A 293 7.82 5.42 -16.92
N LEU A 294 8.80 6.32 -16.98
CA LEU A 294 9.99 6.15 -17.80
C LEU A 294 11.04 5.33 -17.05
N ILE A 295 11.64 4.36 -17.71
CA ILE A 295 12.77 3.58 -17.19
C ILE A 295 14.06 4.25 -17.63
N TYR A 296 14.77 4.81 -16.65
CA TYR A 296 16.03 5.50 -16.88
C TYR A 296 17.21 4.68 -16.36
N SER A 297 18.23 4.50 -17.19
CA SER A 297 19.46 3.80 -16.82
C SER A 297 20.64 4.34 -17.60
N ASN A 298 21.81 4.46 -16.95
CA ASN A 298 23.08 4.84 -17.58
C ASN A 298 23.03 6.15 -18.42
N GLY A 299 22.21 7.12 -18.05
CA GLY A 299 22.12 8.39 -18.78
C GLY A 299 20.97 8.47 -19.78
N GLU A 300 20.25 7.38 -20.03
CA GLU A 300 19.30 7.27 -21.13
C GLU A 300 17.94 6.70 -20.69
N ILE A 301 16.88 7.07 -21.41
CA ILE A 301 15.56 6.47 -21.27
C ILE A 301 15.56 5.17 -22.07
N MET A 302 15.47 4.05 -21.37
CA MET A 302 15.55 2.71 -21.95
C MET A 302 14.19 2.16 -22.36
N ASN A 303 13.12 2.53 -21.64
CA ASN A 303 11.77 2.04 -21.87
C ASN A 303 10.72 2.94 -21.19
N ASN A 304 9.44 2.66 -21.42
CA ASN A 304 8.33 3.19 -20.63
C ASN A 304 7.32 2.09 -20.27
N TYR A 305 6.58 2.31 -19.20
CA TYR A 305 5.42 1.51 -18.83
C TYR A 305 4.22 2.42 -18.59
N LYS A 306 3.05 2.02 -19.09
CA LYS A 306 1.81 2.73 -18.79
C LYS A 306 1.37 2.48 -17.36
N THR A 307 0.93 3.53 -16.68
CA THR A 307 0.14 3.43 -15.45
C THR A 307 -1.30 3.07 -15.79
N TYR A 308 -2.15 2.84 -14.77
CA TYR A 308 -3.60 2.71 -15.00
C TYR A 308 -4.18 3.90 -15.75
N ARG A 309 -3.76 5.14 -15.40
CA ARG A 309 -4.17 6.34 -16.12
C ARG A 309 -3.78 6.31 -17.60
N GLY A 310 -2.59 5.79 -17.92
CA GLY A 310 -2.14 5.58 -19.30
C GLY A 310 -2.96 4.56 -20.09
N TYR A 311 -3.65 3.66 -19.40
CA TYR A 311 -4.67 2.77 -19.98
C TYR A 311 -6.09 3.38 -19.99
N GLY A 312 -6.24 4.64 -19.59
CA GLY A 312 -7.55 5.28 -19.42
C GLY A 312 -8.36 4.69 -18.27
N LYS A 313 -7.68 4.08 -17.29
CA LYS A 313 -8.29 3.47 -16.11
C LYS A 313 -8.04 4.32 -14.87
N THR A 314 -9.00 4.27 -13.97
CA THR A 314 -8.90 4.75 -12.59
C THR A 314 -9.64 3.74 -11.73
N PHE A 315 -8.96 3.21 -10.71
CA PHE A 315 -9.50 2.21 -9.82
C PHE A 315 -9.51 2.79 -8.40
N SER A 316 -10.48 3.67 -8.15
CA SER A 316 -10.69 4.37 -6.87
C SER A 316 -12.16 4.36 -6.50
#